data_AF-S3ZR25-F1
#
_entry.id   AF-S3ZR25-F1
#
_cell.length_a   1.000
_cell.length_b   1.000
_cell.length_c   1.000
_cell.angle_alpha   90.00
_cell.angle_beta   90.00
_cell.angle_gamma   90.00
#
_symmetry.space_group_name_H-M   'P 1'
#
loop_
_entity.id
_entity.type
_entity.pdbx_description
1 polymer ?
#
loop_
_entity_poly.entity_id
_entity_poly.type
_entity_poly.pdbx_seq_one_letter_code
_entity_poly.pdbx_strand_id
1 'polypeptide(L)'
;MQQLGQQPPFQQLLQQLGQQQVPQAQAPQISTHALAANVAESFWDVVQPLPGQASLLHLYVDGDWRVYINPSERTRDQVQEAFAYGQPVIGYYDTNNPGLLLAIVITR
;
A
#
# COMPACT_ATOMS: atom_id res chain seq x y z
N MET A 1 -14.73 -38.96 7.58
CA MET A 1 -15.62 -37.84 7.20
C MET A 1 -14.96 -36.53 7.61
N GLN A 2 -14.00 -36.04 6.83
CA GLN A 2 -13.32 -34.76 7.09
C GLN A 2 -13.86 -33.76 6.05
N GLN A 3 -14.70 -32.85 6.52
CA GLN A 3 -15.12 -31.66 5.77
C GLN A 3 -14.08 -30.58 6.07
N LEU A 4 -13.44 -30.00 5.06
CA LEU A 4 -12.80 -28.68 5.11
C LEU A 4 -12.41 -28.27 3.68
N GLY A 5 -13.40 -27.75 2.96
CA GLY A 5 -13.19 -26.96 1.75
C GLY A 5 -13.55 -25.51 2.04
N GLN A 6 -12.78 -24.87 2.93
CA GLN A 6 -12.90 -23.43 3.16
C GLN A 6 -12.54 -22.74 1.84
N GLN A 7 -13.53 -22.11 1.21
CA GLN A 7 -13.32 -21.34 0.00
C GLN A 7 -12.27 -20.25 0.28
N PRO A 8 -11.30 -20.02 -0.62
CA PRO A 8 -10.31 -18.99 -0.40
C PRO A 8 -10.99 -17.60 -0.33
N PRO A 9 -10.55 -16.69 0.56
CA PRO A 9 -11.12 -15.35 0.76
C PRO A 9 -10.96 -14.42 -0.46
N PHE A 10 -10.51 -14.97 -1.58
CA PHE A 10 -10.18 -14.28 -2.82
C PHE A 10 -11.38 -13.52 -3.40
N GLN A 11 -12.61 -14.02 -3.22
CA GLN A 11 -13.81 -13.32 -3.70
C GLN A 11 -14.13 -12.04 -2.93
N GLN A 12 -13.79 -11.97 -1.64
CA GLN A 12 -13.95 -10.74 -0.85
C GLN A 12 -12.85 -9.75 -1.20
N LEU A 13 -11.60 -10.21 -1.36
CA LEU A 13 -10.51 -9.34 -1.81
C LEU A 13 -10.79 -8.77 -3.20
N LEU A 14 -11.26 -9.58 -4.15
CA LEU A 14 -11.59 -9.13 -5.50
C LEU A 14 -12.76 -8.14 -5.52
N GLN A 15 -13.74 -8.27 -4.61
CA GLN A 15 -14.83 -7.29 -4.50
C GLN A 15 -14.35 -5.97 -3.88
N GLN A 16 -13.45 -6.02 -2.89
CA GLN A 16 -12.83 -4.82 -2.32
C GLN A 16 -11.93 -4.11 -3.34
N LEU A 17 -11.14 -4.87 -4.11
CA LEU A 17 -10.27 -4.34 -5.17
C LEU A 17 -11.05 -3.89 -6.41
N GLY A 18 -12.17 -4.53 -6.74
CA GLY A 18 -13.01 -4.15 -7.89
C GLY A 18 -13.85 -2.89 -7.64
N GLN A 19 -14.08 -2.53 -6.38
CA GLN A 19 -14.74 -1.29 -5.96
C GLN A 19 -13.74 -0.12 -5.81
N GLN A 20 -12.46 -0.41 -5.61
CA GLN A 20 -11.41 0.58 -5.75
C GLN A 20 -11.14 0.79 -7.23
N GLN A 21 -11.65 1.90 -7.77
CA GLN A 21 -11.23 2.40 -9.07
C GLN A 21 -9.70 2.35 -9.13
N VAL A 22 -9.16 1.40 -9.91
CA VAL A 22 -7.73 1.31 -10.19
C VAL A 22 -7.32 2.70 -10.69
N PRO A 23 -6.44 3.42 -9.97
CA PRO A 23 -6.10 4.77 -10.37
C PRO A 23 -5.47 4.70 -11.75
N GLN A 24 -6.18 5.21 -12.77
CA GLN A 24 -5.52 5.62 -13.99
C GLN A 24 -4.40 6.57 -13.55
N ALA A 25 -3.17 6.28 -13.98
CA ALA A 25 -1.96 6.97 -13.56
C ALA A 25 -2.00 8.46 -13.93
N GLN A 26 -2.72 9.23 -13.13
CA GLN A 26 -2.68 10.67 -13.03
C GLN A 26 -2.22 10.94 -11.60
N ALA A 27 -1.13 11.70 -11.45
CA ALA A 27 -0.69 12.12 -10.13
C ALA A 27 -1.87 12.83 -9.45
N PRO A 28 -2.38 12.33 -8.32
CA PRO A 28 -3.53 12.94 -7.66
C PRO A 28 -3.20 14.37 -7.25
N GLN A 29 -4.19 15.27 -7.30
CA GLN A 29 -4.03 16.60 -6.73
C GLN A 29 -3.83 16.46 -5.21
N ILE A 30 -2.58 16.54 -4.77
CA ILE A 30 -2.21 16.45 -3.36
C ILE A 30 -2.68 17.73 -2.65
N SER A 31 -3.65 17.62 -1.76
CA SER A 31 -4.01 18.71 -0.86
C SER A 31 -3.19 18.57 0.42
N THR A 32 -2.12 19.34 0.55
CA THR A 32 -1.23 19.29 1.75
C THR A 32 -1.85 19.90 3.01
N HIS A 33 -3.12 20.32 2.96
CA HIS A 33 -3.80 20.98 4.07
C HIS A 33 -4.23 20.04 5.20
N ALA A 34 -4.29 18.72 4.95
CA ALA A 34 -4.71 17.72 5.95
C ALA A 34 -3.79 16.49 5.93
N LEU A 35 -2.50 16.70 6.16
CA LEU A 35 -1.50 15.63 6.19
C LEU A 35 -1.51 14.90 7.52
N ALA A 36 -1.45 13.57 7.46
CA ALA A 36 -1.20 12.70 8.59
C ALA A 36 -0.06 11.73 8.28
N ALA A 37 0.55 11.19 9.34
CA ALA A 37 1.63 10.24 9.26
C ALA A 37 1.55 9.25 10.42
N ASN A 38 1.74 7.97 10.14
CA ASN A 38 1.81 6.95 11.19
C ASN A 38 2.75 5.81 10.76
N VAL A 39 3.22 5.03 11.73
CA VAL A 39 4.08 3.87 11.49
C VAL A 39 3.25 2.76 10.84
N ALA A 40 3.79 2.18 9.78
CA ALA A 40 3.22 1.03 9.10
C ALA A 40 3.47 -0.24 9.91
N GLU A 41 2.42 -1.03 10.14
CA GLU A 41 2.51 -2.30 10.86
C GLU A 41 2.83 -3.46 9.90
N SER A 42 2.56 -3.28 8.60
CA SER A 42 2.79 -4.28 7.56
C SER A 42 2.94 -3.62 6.19
N PHE A 43 3.50 -4.35 5.22
CA PHE A 43 3.58 -3.93 3.84
C PHE A 43 3.23 -5.08 2.88
N TRP A 44 2.81 -4.71 1.67
CA TRP A 44 2.64 -5.63 0.54
C TRP A 44 3.23 -5.01 -0.71
N ASP A 45 4.16 -5.71 -1.34
CA ASP A 45 4.84 -5.26 -2.54
C ASP A 45 4.41 -6.10 -3.76
N VAL A 46 3.85 -5.44 -4.78
CA VAL A 46 3.50 -6.11 -6.05
C VAL A 46 4.75 -6.20 -6.92
N VAL A 47 5.43 -7.34 -6.86
CA VAL A 47 6.74 -7.56 -7.50
C VAL A 47 6.74 -7.49 -9.01
N GLN A 48 5.61 -7.77 -9.65
CA GLN A 48 5.52 -7.75 -11.10
C GLN A 48 4.13 -7.28 -11.54
N PRO A 49 3.94 -5.99 -11.86
CA PRO A 49 2.70 -5.53 -12.46
C PRO A 49 2.53 -6.14 -13.85
N LEU A 50 1.29 -6.31 -14.32
CA LEU A 50 1.06 -6.70 -15.71
C LEU A 50 1.61 -5.61 -16.66
N PRO A 51 2.06 -5.97 -17.88
CA PRO A 51 2.54 -4.98 -18.84
C PRO A 51 1.55 -3.82 -19.01
N GLY A 52 2.04 -2.59 -18.86
CA GLY A 52 1.22 -1.37 -18.94
C GLY A 52 0.52 -0.96 -17.63
N GLN A 53 0.70 -1.70 -16.54
CA GLN A 53 0.20 -1.32 -15.21
C GLN A 53 1.29 -0.61 -14.38
N ALA A 54 0.84 0.25 -13.46
CA ALA A 54 1.70 0.87 -12.47
C ALA A 54 2.22 -0.18 -11.46
N SER A 55 3.46 -0.04 -11.03
CA SER A 55 3.97 -0.75 -9.85
C SER A 55 3.27 -0.19 -8.60
N LEU A 56 2.97 -1.04 -7.62
CA LEU A 56 2.25 -0.65 -6.40
C LEU A 56 2.96 -1.20 -5.16
N LEU A 57 3.11 -0.36 -4.14
CA LEU A 57 3.57 -0.74 -2.80
C LEU A 57 2.50 -0.31 -1.80
N HIS A 58 2.00 -1.24 -1.00
CA HIS A 58 0.99 -0.96 0.03
C HIS A 58 1.62 -0.96 1.41
N LEU A 59 1.23 -0.01 2.25
CA LEU A 59 1.50 -0.02 3.68
C LEU A 59 0.18 -0.14 4.45
N TYR A 60 0.16 -0.94 5.51
CA TYR A 60 -0.94 -0.96 6.46
C TYR A 60 -0.64 0.04 7.58
N VAL A 61 -1.39 1.15 7.60
CA VAL A 61 -1.11 2.32 8.44
C VAL A 61 -2.42 2.81 9.04
N ASP A 62 -2.49 2.84 10.37
CA ASP A 62 -3.65 3.34 11.12
C ASP A 62 -4.94 2.55 10.82
N GLY A 63 -4.84 1.23 10.77
CA GLY A 63 -5.99 0.34 10.51
C GLY A 63 -6.38 0.17 9.04
N ASP A 64 -5.74 0.89 8.12
CA ASP A 64 -6.09 0.89 6.69
C ASP A 64 -4.91 0.56 5.77
N TRP A 65 -5.20 -0.14 4.67
CA TRP A 65 -4.23 -0.32 3.58
C TRP A 65 -4.18 0.91 2.67
N ARG A 66 -2.98 1.43 2.47
CA ARG A 66 -2.73 2.64 1.68
C ARG A 66 -1.69 2.36 0.61
N VAL A 67 -1.91 2.86 -0.60
CA VAL A 67 -1.07 2.54 -1.76
C VAL A 67 -0.13 3.69 -2.11
N TYR A 68 1.14 3.35 -2.33
CA TYR A 68 2.14 4.18 -2.96
C TYR A 68 2.30 3.72 -4.41
N ILE A 69 1.98 4.62 -5.34
CA ILE A 69 1.92 4.32 -6.77
C ILE A 69 3.27 4.63 -7.40
N ASN A 70 3.74 3.72 -8.27
CA ASN A 70 5.03 3.80 -8.96
C ASN A 70 6.23 3.95 -8.00
N PRO A 71 6.39 3.05 -6.99
CA PRO A 71 7.59 3.03 -6.18
C PRO A 71 8.82 2.76 -7.05
N SER A 72 9.92 3.46 -6.78
CA SER A 72 11.23 3.09 -7.34
C SER A 72 11.73 1.80 -6.72
N GLU A 73 12.56 1.02 -7.43
CA GLU A 73 13.19 -0.20 -6.90
C GLU A 73 13.86 0.06 -5.54
N ARG A 74 14.61 1.16 -5.43
CA ARG A 74 15.21 1.60 -4.17
C ARG A 74 14.20 1.72 -3.02
N THR A 75 13.03 2.31 -3.28
CA THR A 75 11.99 2.48 -2.23
C THR A 75 11.49 1.12 -1.75
N ARG A 76 11.32 0.18 -2.69
CA ARG A 76 10.84 -1.18 -2.40
C ARG A 76 11.86 -1.93 -1.55
N ASP A 77 13.12 -1.92 -1.97
CA ASP A 77 14.23 -2.55 -1.25
C ASP A 77 14.37 -1.98 0.16
N GLN A 78 14.32 -0.64 0.30
CA GLN A 78 14.44 0.02 1.59
C GLN A 78 13.28 -0.31 2.54
N VAL A 79 12.05 -0.40 2.03
CA VAL A 79 10.89 -0.79 2.85
C VAL A 79 11.03 -2.24 3.30
N GLN A 80 11.39 -3.15 2.38
CA GLN A 80 11.62 -4.55 2.73
C GLN A 80 12.72 -4.70 3.79
N GLU A 81 13.84 -4.01 3.61
CA GLU A 81 14.96 -3.97 4.55
C GLU A 81 14.52 -3.43 5.92
N ALA A 82 13.81 -2.31 5.94
CA ALA A 82 13.35 -1.69 7.17
C ALA A 82 12.46 -2.63 7.99
N PHE A 83 11.50 -3.31 7.35
CA PHE A 83 10.67 -4.31 8.01
C PHE A 83 11.48 -5.52 8.49
N ALA A 84 12.45 -6.00 7.71
CA ALA A 84 13.31 -7.11 8.10
C ALA A 84 14.18 -6.81 9.34
N TYR A 85 14.56 -5.54 9.53
CA TYR A 85 15.37 -5.09 10.67
C TYR A 85 14.58 -4.38 11.78
N GLY A 86 13.25 -4.34 11.69
CA GLY A 86 12.41 -3.68 12.70
C GLY A 86 12.55 -2.15 12.75
N GLN A 87 13.01 -1.53 11.66
CA GLN A 87 13.07 -0.08 11.53
C GLN A 87 11.67 0.48 11.26
N PRO A 88 11.27 1.61 11.89
CA PRO A 88 9.98 2.20 11.63
C PRO A 88 9.87 2.70 10.17
N VAL A 89 8.81 2.25 9.49
CA VAL A 89 8.39 2.73 8.17
C VAL A 89 7.19 3.65 8.38
N ILE A 90 7.29 4.92 8.03
CA ILE A 90 6.25 5.93 8.23
C ILE A 90 5.60 6.26 6.89
N GLY A 91 4.28 6.05 6.81
CA GLY A 91 3.48 6.43 5.65
C GLY A 91 2.83 7.81 5.86
N TYR A 92 3.08 8.74 4.94
CA TYR A 92 2.40 10.05 4.91
C TYR A 92 1.23 9.99 3.94
N TYR A 93 0.09 10.55 4.33
CA TYR A 93 -1.12 10.55 3.52
C TYR A 93 -1.96 11.81 3.74
N ASP A 94 -2.78 12.16 2.75
CA ASP A 94 -3.83 13.18 2.87
C ASP A 94 -5.06 12.53 3.52
N THR A 95 -5.58 13.08 4.61
CA THR A 95 -6.77 12.53 5.26
C THR A 95 -8.04 12.69 4.42
N ASN A 96 -8.04 13.57 3.41
CA ASN A 96 -9.13 13.68 2.44
C ASN A 96 -9.07 12.58 1.35
N ASN A 97 -7.90 11.96 1.16
CA ASN A 97 -7.72 10.79 0.30
C ASN A 97 -6.86 9.74 1.01
N PRO A 98 -7.41 9.08 2.05
CA PRO A 98 -6.61 8.28 2.97
C PRO A 98 -6.05 7.01 2.32
N GLY A 99 -6.63 6.54 1.22
CA GLY A 99 -6.17 5.34 0.52
C GLY A 99 -4.82 5.51 -0.19
N LEU A 100 -4.31 6.74 -0.33
CA LEU A 100 -3.08 7.03 -1.06
C LEU A 100 -1.96 7.50 -0.12
N LEU A 101 -0.80 6.87 -0.27
CA LEU A 101 0.45 7.37 0.29
C LEU A 101 1.04 8.47 -0.59
N LEU A 102 1.42 9.56 0.05
CA LEU A 102 2.14 10.69 -0.56
C LEU A 102 3.65 10.51 -0.45
N ALA A 103 4.11 9.91 0.64
CA ALA A 103 5.51 9.62 0.88
C ALA A 103 5.69 8.45 1.84
N ILE A 104 6.85 7.81 1.75
CA ILE A 104 7.31 6.79 2.70
C ILE A 104 8.65 7.28 3.26
N VAL A 105 8.77 7.29 4.59
CA VAL A 105 10.00 7.67 5.30
C VAL A 105 10.43 6.52 6.20
N ILE A 106 11.71 6.20 6.21
CA ILE A 106 12.30 5.18 7.08
C ILE A 106 13.20 5.89 8.08
N THR A 107 12.96 5.66 9.37
CA THR A 107 13.80 6.22 10.45
C THR A 107 14.78 5.16 10.93
N ARG A 108 16.05 5.55 11.11
CA ARG A 108 17.15 4.69 11.55
C ARG A 108 17.64 5.08 12.93
#